data_AF-A0A1F2RE14-F1
#
_entry.id   AF-A0A1F2RE14-F1
#
_cell.length_a   1.000
_cell.length_b   1.000
_cell.length_c   1.000
_cell.angle_alpha   90.00
_cell.angle_beta   90.00
_cell.angle_gamma   90.00
#
_symmetry.space_group_name_H-M   'P 1'
#
loop_
_entity.id
_entity.type
_entity.pdbx_description
1 polymer ?
#
loop_
_entity_poly.entity_id
_entity_poly.type
_entity_poly.pdbx_seq_one_letter_code
_entity_poly.pdbx_strand_id
1 'polypeptide(L)'
;MKEAWKSVGISLLITIGAWILIYGAFALYITPKRLYEEQEKIADTVPQLEAEIEYRKNNLDVEGPAFGNVMDTINVFRSYRAAIGPGAECEIRITSPDISNISRQIQSIANVGSNCRAFGPVDTSGDPEWKKATFEGMVSGKIKLNAAKEAPGAEQLFLNLRNYVPVEREFKTFPGRPAYVIWLQFGPGVKWNTELTK
;
A
#
# COMPACT_ATOMS: atom_id res chain seq x y z
N MET A 1 -34.81 4.30 -67.50
CA MET A 1 -34.07 4.70 -66.27
C MET A 1 -34.80 4.39 -64.97
N LYS A 2 -36.09 4.73 -64.78
CA LYS A 2 -36.82 4.46 -63.51
C LYS A 2 -36.93 2.97 -63.11
N GLU A 3 -37.06 2.06 -64.08
CA GLU A 3 -37.14 0.60 -63.82
C GLU A 3 -35.81 -0.01 -63.32
N ALA A 4 -34.67 0.48 -63.82
CA ALA A 4 -33.35 0.00 -63.39
C ALA A 4 -33.00 0.42 -61.94
N TRP A 5 -33.53 1.55 -61.46
CA TRP A 5 -33.33 1.98 -60.08
C TRP A 5 -34.18 1.17 -59.08
N LYS A 6 -35.35 0.68 -59.51
CA LYS A 6 -36.19 -0.21 -58.70
C LYS A 6 -35.54 -1.59 -58.50
N SER A 7 -34.95 -2.18 -59.54
CA SER A 7 -34.28 -3.48 -59.43
C SER A 7 -33.01 -3.42 -58.58
N VAL A 8 -32.24 -2.34 -58.69
CA VAL A 8 -31.04 -2.11 -57.85
C VAL A 8 -31.44 -1.91 -56.39
N GLY A 9 -32.50 -1.14 -56.11
CA GLY A 9 -33.01 -0.95 -54.74
C GLY A 9 -33.48 -2.23 -54.07
N ILE A 10 -34.15 -3.12 -54.81
CA ILE A 10 -34.60 -4.42 -54.30
C ILE A 10 -33.40 -5.35 -54.01
N SER A 11 -32.40 -5.39 -54.89
CA SER A 11 -31.18 -6.19 -54.68
C SER A 11 -30.37 -5.72 -53.46
N LEU A 12 -30.27 -4.40 -53.26
CA LEU A 12 -29.62 -3.82 -52.09
C LEU A 12 -30.35 -4.19 -50.78
N LEU A 13 -31.69 -4.14 -50.76
CA LEU A 13 -32.47 -4.53 -49.59
C LEU A 13 -32.33 -6.01 -49.25
N ILE A 14 -32.29 -6.89 -50.27
CA ILE A 14 -32.08 -8.33 -50.08
C ILE A 14 -30.68 -8.60 -49.50
N THR A 15 -29.64 -7.96 -50.05
CA THR A 15 -28.27 -8.13 -49.56
C THR A 15 -28.09 -7.61 -48.14
N ILE A 16 -28.63 -6.43 -47.82
CA ILE A 16 -28.61 -5.89 -46.46
C ILE A 16 -29.39 -6.81 -45.50
N GLY A 17 -30.57 -7.29 -45.91
CA GLY A 17 -31.37 -8.23 -45.13
C GLY A 17 -30.62 -9.54 -44.85
N ALA A 18 -29.93 -10.08 -45.85
CA ALA A 18 -29.10 -11.28 -45.70
C ALA A 18 -27.93 -11.05 -44.72
N TRP A 19 -27.25 -9.90 -44.81
CA TRP A 19 -26.18 -9.55 -43.87
C TRP A 19 -26.68 -9.37 -42.44
N ILE A 20 -27.84 -8.74 -42.24
CA ILE A 20 -28.45 -8.60 -40.91
C ILE A 20 -28.81 -9.96 -40.32
N LEU A 21 -29.34 -10.89 -41.13
CA LEU A 21 -29.67 -12.24 -40.66
C LEU A 21 -28.40 -13.02 -40.28
N ILE A 22 -27.35 -12.95 -41.09
CA ILE A 22 -26.08 -13.65 -40.81
C ILE A 22 -25.39 -13.06 -39.56
N TYR A 23 -25.19 -11.74 -39.51
CA TYR A 23 -24.55 -11.10 -38.36
C TYR A 23 -25.42 -11.13 -37.11
N GLY A 24 -26.74 -11.01 -37.26
CA GLY A 24 -27.70 -11.12 -36.15
C GLY A 24 -27.67 -12.51 -35.53
N ALA A 25 -27.70 -13.58 -36.34
CA ALA A 25 -27.56 -14.95 -35.85
C ALA A 25 -26.19 -15.19 -35.19
N PHE A 26 -25.11 -14.66 -35.78
CA PHE A 26 -23.77 -14.77 -35.21
C PHE A 26 -23.63 -14.04 -33.87
N ALA A 27 -24.16 -12.82 -33.77
CA ALA A 27 -24.17 -12.05 -32.52
C ALA A 27 -25.06 -12.72 -31.46
N LEU A 28 -26.23 -13.23 -31.83
CA LEU A 28 -27.12 -13.97 -30.93
C LEU A 28 -26.53 -15.29 -30.45
N TYR A 29 -25.58 -15.88 -31.17
CA TYR A 29 -24.91 -17.10 -30.73
C TYR A 29 -23.67 -16.81 -29.87
N ILE A 30 -22.82 -15.87 -30.27
CA ILE A 30 -21.54 -15.62 -29.59
C ILE A 30 -21.69 -14.80 -28.32
N THR A 31 -22.56 -13.79 -28.33
CA THR A 31 -22.71 -12.89 -27.18
C THR A 31 -23.20 -13.62 -25.92
N PRO A 32 -24.27 -14.45 -25.95
CA PRO A 32 -24.69 -15.18 -24.75
C PRO A 32 -23.68 -16.24 -24.32
N LYS A 33 -22.94 -16.85 -25.26
CA LYS A 33 -21.88 -17.81 -24.90
C LYS A 33 -20.75 -17.15 -24.12
N ARG A 34 -20.25 -15.99 -24.58
CA ARG A 34 -19.22 -15.23 -23.84
C ARG A 34 -19.73 -14.73 -22.49
N LEU A 35 -20.97 -14.25 -22.45
CA LEU A 35 -21.58 -13.79 -21.20
C LEU A 35 -21.73 -14.94 -20.20
N TYR A 36 -22.10 -16.13 -20.66
CA TYR A 36 -22.19 -17.32 -19.82
C TYR A 36 -20.82 -17.77 -19.29
N GLU A 37 -19.80 -17.83 -20.14
CA GLU A 37 -18.42 -18.18 -19.74
C GLU A 37 -17.84 -17.18 -18.73
N GLU A 38 -18.15 -15.88 -18.85
CA GLU A 38 -17.75 -14.86 -17.88
C GLU A 38 -18.52 -14.98 -16.57
N GLN A 39 -19.83 -15.23 -16.64
CA GLN A 39 -20.65 -15.46 -15.44
C GLN A 39 -20.24 -16.71 -14.68
N GLU A 40 -19.88 -17.78 -15.36
CA GLU A 40 -19.37 -19.02 -14.75
C GLU A 40 -18.04 -18.76 -14.02
N LYS A 41 -17.10 -18.05 -14.66
CA LYS A 41 -15.84 -17.65 -14.00
C LYS A 41 -16.07 -16.80 -12.77
N ILE A 42 -17.01 -15.84 -12.82
CA ILE A 42 -17.34 -15.00 -11.67
C ILE A 42 -18.01 -15.85 -10.58
N ALA A 43 -18.96 -16.71 -10.95
CA ALA A 43 -19.67 -17.60 -10.03
C ALA A 43 -18.73 -18.57 -9.30
N ASP A 44 -17.66 -19.03 -9.96
CA ASP A 44 -16.65 -19.89 -9.34
C ASP A 44 -15.63 -19.10 -8.49
N THR A 45 -15.30 -17.87 -8.89
CA THR A 45 -14.27 -17.07 -8.21
C THR A 45 -14.80 -16.40 -6.93
N VAL A 46 -16.06 -15.96 -6.93
CA VAL A 46 -16.68 -15.31 -5.76
C VAL A 46 -16.62 -16.19 -4.50
N PRO A 47 -17.08 -17.45 -4.49
CA PRO A 47 -17.04 -18.27 -3.29
C PRO A 47 -15.62 -18.59 -2.84
N GLN A 48 -14.66 -18.70 -3.78
CA GLN A 48 -13.24 -18.90 -3.45
C GLN A 48 -12.66 -17.66 -2.76
N LEU A 49 -12.92 -16.47 -3.27
CA LEU A 49 -12.48 -15.22 -2.65
C LEU A 49 -13.16 -14.97 -1.31
N GLU A 50 -14.44 -15.29 -1.17
CA GLU A 50 -15.15 -15.21 0.10
C GLU A 50 -14.56 -16.17 1.14
N ALA A 51 -14.26 -17.41 0.74
CA ALA A 51 -13.61 -18.39 1.60
C ALA A 51 -12.18 -17.95 1.98
N GLU A 52 -11.40 -17.39 1.04
CA GLU A 52 -10.07 -16.87 1.33
C GLU A 52 -10.12 -15.66 2.28
N ILE A 53 -11.06 -14.74 2.08
CA ILE A 53 -11.28 -13.61 2.98
C ILE A 53 -11.67 -14.12 4.37
N GLU A 54 -12.59 -15.07 4.48
CA GLU A 54 -13.03 -15.62 5.75
C GLU A 54 -11.90 -16.38 6.47
N TYR A 55 -11.08 -17.10 5.71
CA TYR A 55 -9.86 -17.72 6.22
C TYR A 55 -8.88 -16.68 6.77
N ARG A 56 -8.57 -15.62 6.01
CA ARG A 56 -7.63 -14.54 6.38
C ARG A 56 -8.14 -13.65 7.52
N LYS A 57 -9.46 -13.57 7.75
CA LYS A 57 -10.02 -12.88 8.93
C LYS A 57 -9.67 -13.58 10.23
N ASN A 58 -9.70 -14.91 10.22
CA ASN A 58 -9.57 -15.73 11.43
C ASN A 58 -8.16 -16.33 11.59
N ASN A 59 -7.36 -16.33 10.52
CA ASN A 59 -6.02 -16.92 10.50
C ASN A 59 -5.00 -15.91 10.02
N LEU A 60 -3.83 -15.93 10.66
CA LEU A 60 -2.68 -15.18 10.20
C LEU A 60 -2.03 -15.93 9.03
N ASP A 61 -2.00 -15.31 7.86
CA ASP A 61 -1.26 -15.82 6.71
C ASP A 61 0.25 -15.58 6.91
N VAL A 62 0.95 -16.61 7.41
CA VAL A 62 2.39 -16.55 7.71
C VAL A 62 3.26 -16.64 6.45
N GLU A 63 2.70 -17.06 5.31
CA GLU A 63 3.41 -17.15 4.04
C GLU A 63 3.24 -15.86 3.21
N GLY A 64 2.25 -15.04 3.56
CA GLY A 64 1.96 -13.78 2.89
C GLY A 64 3.03 -12.71 3.08
N PRO A 65 3.20 -11.80 2.09
CA PRO A 65 4.18 -10.72 2.15
C PRO A 65 3.96 -9.76 3.34
N ALA A 66 2.71 -9.62 3.81
CA ALA A 66 2.39 -8.81 4.97
C ALA A 66 3.05 -9.34 6.25
N PHE A 67 3.06 -10.67 6.45
CA PHE A 67 3.72 -11.28 7.61
C PHE A 67 5.23 -11.09 7.56
N GLY A 68 5.85 -11.33 6.39
CA GLY A 68 7.27 -11.08 6.16
C GLY A 68 7.66 -9.64 6.48
N ASN A 69 6.94 -8.65 5.94
CA ASN A 69 7.17 -7.24 6.22
C ASN A 69 7.13 -6.92 7.73
N VAL A 70 6.16 -7.48 8.46
CA VAL A 70 6.02 -7.28 9.91
C VAL A 70 7.20 -7.89 10.66
N MET A 71 7.48 -9.17 10.44
CA MET A 71 8.54 -9.90 11.16
C MET A 71 9.93 -9.31 10.90
N ASP A 72 10.19 -8.94 9.65
CA ASP A 72 11.46 -8.32 9.30
C ASP A 72 11.59 -6.92 9.89
N THR A 73 10.53 -6.12 9.85
CA THR A 73 10.54 -4.79 10.49
C THR A 73 10.73 -4.91 12.00
N ILE A 74 10.19 -5.94 12.67
CA ILE A 74 10.49 -6.24 14.08
C ILE A 74 12.01 -6.44 14.27
N ASN A 75 12.65 -7.23 13.41
CA ASN A 75 14.08 -7.48 13.48
C ASN A 75 14.92 -6.23 13.18
N VAL A 76 14.44 -5.33 12.33
CA VAL A 76 15.04 -4.00 12.12
C VAL A 76 15.09 -3.21 13.44
N PHE A 77 13.98 -3.11 14.17
CA PHE A 77 13.93 -2.39 15.44
C PHE A 77 14.66 -3.11 16.58
N ARG A 78 14.73 -4.44 16.56
CA ARG A 78 15.60 -5.21 17.47
C ARG A 78 17.08 -4.92 17.23
N SER A 79 17.48 -4.82 15.96
CA SER A 79 18.85 -4.46 15.59
C SER A 79 19.19 -3.05 16.05
N TYR A 80 18.24 -2.11 15.94
CA TYR A 80 18.39 -0.77 16.52
C TYR A 80 18.59 -0.82 18.04
N ARG A 81 17.76 -1.58 18.77
CA ARG A 81 17.94 -1.78 20.22
C ARG A 81 19.30 -2.38 20.56
N ALA A 82 19.73 -3.40 19.83
CA ALA A 82 21.04 -4.01 20.05
C ALA A 82 22.18 -3.00 19.87
N ALA A 83 22.08 -2.10 18.90
CA ALA A 83 23.08 -1.08 18.63
C ALA A 83 23.14 0.03 19.71
N ILE A 84 22.02 0.42 20.31
CA ILE A 84 22.00 1.43 21.38
C ILE A 84 22.23 0.85 22.77
N GLY A 85 22.01 -0.45 22.94
CA GLY A 85 22.14 -1.17 24.21
C GLY A 85 20.79 -1.44 24.91
N PRO A 86 20.68 -2.55 25.67
CA PRO A 86 19.43 -3.02 26.25
C PRO A 86 18.80 -2.06 27.27
N GLY A 87 19.63 -1.32 28.02
CA GLY A 87 19.18 -0.38 29.06
C GLY A 87 19.12 1.08 28.62
N ALA A 88 19.43 1.40 27.37
CA ALA A 88 19.45 2.78 26.90
C ALA A 88 18.04 3.38 26.90
N GLU A 89 17.87 4.56 27.50
CA GLU A 89 16.63 5.32 27.40
C GLU A 89 16.48 5.87 25.97
N CYS A 90 15.44 5.44 25.26
CA CYS A 90 15.20 5.86 23.88
C CYS A 90 13.73 6.20 23.63
N GLU A 91 13.53 7.03 22.61
CA GLU A 91 12.24 7.55 22.18
C GLU A 91 12.10 7.40 20.67
N ILE A 92 10.98 6.82 20.22
CA ILE A 92 10.61 6.75 18.80
C ILE A 92 9.35 7.57 18.61
N ARG A 93 9.45 8.65 17.85
CA ARG A 93 8.30 9.48 17.48
C ARG A 93 7.82 9.11 16.10
N ILE A 94 6.50 9.06 15.93
CA ILE A 94 5.87 8.79 14.66
C ILE A 94 4.87 9.89 14.37
N THR A 95 5.02 10.54 13.22
CA THR A 95 4.07 11.53 12.72
C THR A 95 3.60 11.14 11.33
N SER A 96 2.35 11.40 11.01
CA SER A 96 1.75 11.04 9.74
C SER A 96 0.67 12.06 9.38
N PRO A 97 0.50 12.41 8.09
CA PRO A 97 -0.54 13.34 7.67
C PRO A 97 -1.93 12.70 7.85
N ASP A 98 -2.00 11.38 7.64
CA ASP A 98 -3.18 10.55 7.78
C ASP A 98 -2.79 9.29 8.55
N ILE A 99 -3.59 8.87 9.53
CA ILE A 99 -3.29 7.65 10.28
C ILE A 99 -3.54 6.42 9.38
N SER A 100 -2.51 6.02 8.64
CA SER A 100 -2.53 4.85 7.76
C SER A 100 -2.25 3.54 8.50
N ASN A 101 -2.68 2.41 7.93
CA ASN A 101 -2.38 1.08 8.49
C ASN A 101 -0.88 0.85 8.69
N ILE A 102 -0.05 1.29 7.73
CA ILE A 102 1.41 1.14 7.83
C ILE A 102 2.01 1.97 8.96
N SER A 103 1.50 3.19 9.21
CA SER A 103 1.97 4.03 10.32
C SER A 103 1.66 3.42 11.69
N ARG A 104 0.47 2.83 11.87
CA ARG A 104 0.07 2.12 13.09
C ARG A 104 0.87 0.82 13.28
N GLN A 105 1.09 0.08 12.20
CA GLN A 105 1.90 -1.14 12.22
C GLN A 105 3.34 -0.82 12.62
N ILE A 106 3.98 0.14 11.95
CA ILE A 106 5.34 0.56 12.29
C ILE A 106 5.44 1.08 13.72
N GLN A 107 4.43 1.80 14.24
CA GLN A 107 4.40 2.18 15.65
C GLN A 107 4.43 0.98 16.60
N SER A 108 3.52 0.02 16.37
CA SER A 108 3.41 -1.17 17.21
C SER A 108 4.70 -2.00 17.15
N ILE A 109 5.23 -2.18 15.94
CA ILE A 109 6.47 -2.91 15.68
C ILE A 109 7.67 -2.19 16.28
N ALA A 110 7.75 -0.87 16.17
CA ALA A 110 8.82 -0.08 16.75
C ALA A 110 8.87 -0.27 18.26
N ASN A 111 7.72 -0.22 18.94
CA ASN A 111 7.64 -0.48 20.38
C ASN A 111 8.09 -1.90 20.72
N VAL A 112 7.49 -2.92 20.08
CA VAL A 112 7.78 -4.34 20.38
C VAL A 112 9.23 -4.72 20.03
N GLY A 113 9.73 -4.29 18.89
CA GLY A 113 11.05 -4.64 18.40
C GLY A 113 12.16 -3.91 19.14
N SER A 114 11.94 -2.64 19.49
CA SER A 114 12.98 -1.84 20.14
C SER A 114 12.82 -1.69 21.64
N ASN A 115 11.69 -1.99 22.26
CA ASN A 115 11.40 -1.64 23.66
C ASN A 115 11.62 -0.13 23.99
N CYS A 116 11.66 0.75 22.98
CA CYS A 116 11.70 2.20 23.17
C CYS A 116 10.30 2.74 23.45
N ARG A 117 10.21 3.90 24.11
CA ARG A 117 8.94 4.62 24.20
C ARG A 117 8.54 5.10 22.81
N ALA A 118 7.48 4.52 22.25
CA ALA A 118 6.95 4.90 20.95
C ALA A 118 5.73 5.84 21.11
N PHE A 119 5.77 7.00 20.48
CA PHE A 119 4.71 8.01 20.50
C PHE A 119 4.14 8.23 19.09
N GLY A 120 2.83 8.50 19.01
CA GLY A 120 2.12 8.71 17.74
C GLY A 120 1.47 7.44 17.19
N PRO A 121 1.08 7.35 15.91
CA PRO A 121 0.99 8.48 14.99
C PRO A 121 0.06 9.54 15.59
N VAL A 122 0.60 10.74 15.82
CA VAL A 122 -0.19 11.86 16.35
C VAL A 122 -1.02 12.43 15.22
N ASP A 123 -2.34 12.47 15.37
CA ASP A 123 -3.20 13.25 14.48
C ASP A 123 -2.89 14.73 14.70
N THR A 124 -2.35 15.36 13.66
CA THR A 124 -1.89 16.76 13.72
C THR A 124 -2.89 17.74 13.12
N SER A 125 -4.10 17.28 12.84
CA SER A 125 -5.20 18.15 12.38
C SER A 125 -5.64 19.16 13.44
N GLY A 126 -5.44 18.87 14.74
CA GLY A 126 -5.94 19.67 15.87
C GLY A 126 -4.98 20.71 16.47
N ASP A 127 -3.67 20.68 16.15
CA ASP A 127 -2.68 21.61 16.72
C ASP A 127 -1.78 22.20 15.61
N PRO A 128 -1.85 23.53 15.35
CA PRO A 128 -1.10 24.19 14.28
C PRO A 128 0.43 24.06 14.37
N GLU A 129 1.00 23.98 15.57
CA GLU A 129 2.46 23.84 15.74
C GLU A 129 2.91 22.41 15.43
N TRP A 130 2.13 21.43 15.88
CA TRP A 130 2.35 20.03 15.52
C TRP A 130 2.09 19.77 14.05
N LYS A 131 1.12 20.48 13.47
CA LYS A 131 0.88 20.49 12.03
C LYS A 131 2.12 21.00 11.31
N LYS A 132 2.64 22.17 11.67
CA LYS A 132 3.86 22.69 11.05
C LYS A 132 5.02 21.69 11.19
N ALA A 133 5.32 21.23 12.40
CA ALA A 133 6.40 20.28 12.64
C ALA A 133 6.21 18.92 11.95
N THR A 134 4.96 18.48 11.78
CA THR A 134 4.65 17.19 11.15
C THR A 134 4.70 17.29 9.64
N PHE A 135 4.16 18.35 9.04
CA PHE A 135 4.07 18.50 7.58
C PHE A 135 5.33 19.12 6.95
N GLU A 136 6.11 19.90 7.71
CA GLU A 136 7.33 20.54 7.21
C GLU A 136 8.39 19.49 6.86
N GLY A 137 8.77 19.46 5.58
CA GLY A 137 9.75 18.51 5.07
C GLY A 137 9.22 17.08 4.84
N MET A 138 7.92 16.82 4.91
CA MET A 138 7.38 15.52 4.47
C MET A 138 7.72 15.26 3.01
N VAL A 139 8.00 13.99 2.68
CA VAL A 139 8.23 13.53 1.31
C VAL A 139 7.19 12.50 0.95
N SER A 140 6.38 12.78 -0.08
CA SER A 140 5.34 11.86 -0.55
C SER A 140 5.92 10.48 -0.87
N GLY A 141 5.22 9.43 -0.43
CA GLY A 141 5.61 8.03 -0.62
C GLY A 141 6.77 7.54 0.24
N LYS A 142 7.37 8.39 1.09
CA LYS A 142 8.52 8.03 1.93
C LYS A 142 8.31 8.31 3.41
N ILE A 143 9.05 7.56 4.23
CA ILE A 143 9.27 7.89 5.64
C ILE A 143 10.57 8.68 5.72
N LYS A 144 10.52 9.85 6.33
CA LYS A 144 11.72 10.59 6.69
C LYS A 144 12.17 10.20 8.10
N LEU A 145 13.35 9.60 8.22
CA LEU A 145 13.99 9.25 9.47
C LEU A 145 14.86 10.43 9.92
N ASN A 146 14.40 11.11 10.95
CA ASN A 146 15.08 12.21 11.61
C ASN A 146 15.84 11.67 12.83
N ALA A 147 17.16 11.86 12.85
CA ALA A 147 18.01 11.50 13.99
C ALA A 147 19.26 12.38 14.03
N ALA A 148 19.93 12.49 15.18
CA ALA A 148 21.22 13.17 15.22
C ALA A 148 22.23 12.41 14.35
N LYS A 149 23.20 13.12 13.75
CA LYS A 149 24.21 12.51 12.87
C LYS A 149 24.95 11.36 13.55
N GLU A 150 25.36 11.59 14.78
CA GLU A 150 26.11 10.64 15.61
C GLU A 150 25.19 9.78 16.50
N ALA A 151 23.88 9.75 16.24
CA ALA A 151 22.95 8.94 17.04
C ALA A 151 23.27 7.45 16.85
N PRO A 152 23.66 6.72 17.91
CA PRO A 152 23.99 5.31 17.78
C PRO A 152 22.81 4.50 17.26
N GLY A 153 23.08 3.53 16.39
CA GLY A 153 22.06 2.68 15.77
C GLY A 153 21.17 3.36 14.70
N ALA A 154 21.17 4.69 14.57
CA ALA A 154 20.28 5.38 13.62
C ALA A 154 20.64 5.09 12.14
N GLU A 155 21.93 4.97 11.81
CA GLU A 155 22.37 4.54 10.49
C GLU A 155 21.90 3.11 10.19
N GLN A 156 22.13 2.19 11.12
CA GLN A 156 21.72 0.79 10.96
C GLN A 156 20.20 0.68 10.78
N LEU A 157 19.43 1.44 11.57
CA LEU A 157 17.98 1.51 11.44
C LEU A 157 17.58 1.99 10.05
N PHE A 158 18.20 3.06 9.53
CA PHE A 158 17.95 3.57 8.18
C PHE A 158 18.25 2.52 7.10
N LEU A 159 19.44 1.93 7.13
CA LEU A 159 19.90 0.96 6.13
C LEU A 159 19.07 -0.32 6.12
N ASN A 160 18.56 -0.74 7.27
CA ASN A 160 17.72 -1.92 7.38
C ASN A 160 16.26 -1.61 7.00
N LEU A 161 15.71 -0.49 7.47
CA LEU A 161 14.31 -0.13 7.24
C LEU A 161 14.02 0.17 5.77
N ARG A 162 14.98 0.76 5.04
CA ARG A 162 14.82 1.11 3.61
C ARG A 162 14.58 -0.11 2.70
N ASN A 163 14.89 -1.32 3.17
CA ASN A 163 14.63 -2.55 2.41
C ASN A 163 13.14 -2.89 2.35
N TYR A 164 12.34 -2.40 3.31
CA TYR A 164 10.93 -2.77 3.47
C TYR A 164 9.98 -1.63 3.15
N VAL A 165 10.40 -0.39 3.37
CA VAL A 165 9.63 0.82 3.11
C VAL A 165 10.54 1.87 2.48
N PRO A 166 10.04 2.79 1.64
CA PRO A 166 10.86 3.89 1.14
C PRO A 166 11.22 4.82 2.29
N VAL A 167 12.51 4.95 2.59
CA VAL A 167 13.03 5.81 3.66
C VAL A 167 14.02 6.83 3.11
N GLU A 168 13.96 8.04 3.65
CA GLU A 168 14.97 9.07 3.49
C GLU A 168 15.50 9.48 4.86
N ARG A 169 16.77 9.87 4.96
CA ARG A 169 17.39 10.27 6.22
C ARG A 169 17.60 11.77 6.28
N GLU A 170 17.24 12.37 7.41
CA GLU A 170 17.53 13.76 7.74
C GLU A 170 18.27 13.83 9.08
N PHE A 171 19.28 14.69 9.15
CA PHE A 171 20.02 14.92 10.38
C PHE A 171 19.38 16.03 11.21
N LYS A 172 18.84 15.66 12.37
CA LYS A 172 18.15 16.59 13.28
C LYS A 172 18.54 16.31 14.73
N THR A 173 18.85 17.37 15.48
CA THR A 173 19.11 17.27 16.92
C THR A 173 17.83 17.55 17.70
N PHE A 174 17.71 16.96 18.88
CA PHE A 174 16.53 17.08 19.75
C PHE A 174 16.96 17.58 21.14
N PRO A 175 17.09 18.89 21.35
CA PRO A 175 17.49 19.45 22.64
C PRO A 175 16.52 19.03 23.75
N GLY A 176 17.05 18.68 24.94
CA GLY A 176 16.25 18.30 26.10
C GLY A 176 15.57 16.92 26.00
N ARG A 177 15.96 16.09 25.03
CA ARG A 177 15.48 14.72 24.86
C ARG A 177 16.59 13.69 25.11
N PRO A 178 16.27 12.39 25.28
CA PRO A 178 17.29 11.35 25.40
C PRO A 178 18.26 11.36 24.21
N ALA A 179 19.47 10.86 24.41
CA ALA A 179 20.48 10.77 23.34
C ALA A 179 20.01 9.91 22.13
N TYR A 180 19.05 9.01 22.36
CA TYR A 180 18.55 8.04 21.40
C TYR A 180 17.11 8.36 20.98
N VAL A 181 16.94 9.47 20.25
CA VAL A 181 15.65 9.85 19.67
C VAL A 181 15.66 9.58 18.17
N ILE A 182 14.68 8.80 17.73
CA ILE A 182 14.35 8.62 16.31
C ILE A 182 12.99 9.25 16.07
N TRP A 183 12.86 10.03 15.01
CA TRP A 183 11.57 10.54 14.58
C TRP A 183 11.27 10.11 13.13
N LEU A 184 10.28 9.24 12.99
CA LEU A 184 9.78 8.74 11.73
C LEU A 184 8.60 9.60 11.27
N GLN A 185 8.85 10.42 10.27
CA GLN A 185 7.88 11.33 9.69
C GLN A 185 7.37 10.74 8.38
N PHE A 186 6.16 10.18 8.41
CA PHE A 186 5.52 9.60 7.23
C PHE A 186 5.05 10.72 6.31
N GLY A 187 5.37 10.61 5.02
CA GLY A 187 4.67 11.37 4.00
C GLY A 187 3.32 10.76 3.62
N PRO A 188 2.52 11.47 2.81
CA PRO A 188 1.30 10.91 2.25
C PRO A 188 1.62 9.72 1.32
N GLY A 189 0.79 8.69 1.33
CA GLY A 189 0.87 7.57 0.38
C GLY A 189 2.05 6.61 0.56
N VAL A 190 2.68 6.57 1.74
CA VAL A 190 3.70 5.56 2.07
C VAL A 190 3.10 4.15 1.97
N LYS A 191 3.84 3.25 1.32
CA LYS A 191 3.50 1.83 1.14
C LYS A 191 4.68 0.94 1.48
N TRP A 192 4.42 -0.35 1.69
CA TRP A 192 5.47 -1.36 1.72
C TRP A 192 6.12 -1.49 0.33
N ASN A 193 7.42 -1.77 0.26
CA ASN A 193 8.11 -1.97 -1.01
C ASN A 193 7.49 -3.12 -1.82
N THR A 194 6.98 -4.15 -1.15
CA THR A 194 6.24 -5.27 -1.77
C THR A 194 4.93 -4.85 -2.46
N GLU A 195 4.39 -3.68 -2.14
CA GLU A 195 3.21 -3.12 -2.82
C GLU A 195 3.58 -2.27 -4.04
N LEU A 196 4.85 -1.87 -4.17
CA LEU A 196 5.34 -1.03 -5.26
C LEU A 196 5.82 -1.85 -6.47
N THR A 197 6.10 -3.13 -6.27
CA THR A 197 6.63 -4.05 -7.29
C THR A 197 5.55 -4.88 -7.99
N LYS A 198 4.27 -4.47 -7.90
CA LYS A 198 3.16 -5.14 -8.58
C LYS A 198 2.99 -4.65 -10.02
#